data_AF-A0A521G4E2-F1
#
_entry.id   AF-A0A521G4E2-F1
#
_cell.length_a   1.000
_cell.length_b   1.000
_cell.length_c   1.000
_cell.angle_alpha   90.00
_cell.angle_beta   90.00
_cell.angle_gamma   90.00
#
_symmetry.space_group_name_H-M   'P 1'
#
loop_
_entity.id
_entity.type
_entity.pdbx_description
1 polymer ?
#
loop_
_entity_poly.entity_id
_entity_poly.type
_entity_poly.pdbx_seq_one_letter_code
_entity_poly.pdbx_strand_id
1 'polypeptide(L)'
;MKAKRLGVVLSLGLAACGSALAAQPQVPVTTASAAMPTSDVSRFSHDFHVNKVGFNCVDCHNSLFQQAGGSAKAAGDFTMSAFDQGKYCGTCHDGSTAFAATDQGSCARCHDGSSAFAAKTRCTLCHIGVQSSNRLFGKEKHVNGD
;
A
#
# COMPACT_ATOMS: atom_id res chain seq x y z
N MET A 1 66.44 -30.57 21.11
CA MET A 1 67.36 -29.85 20.19
C MET A 1 66.64 -29.59 18.88
N LYS A 2 66.88 -28.41 18.28
CA LYS A 2 66.37 -27.86 17.00
C LYS A 2 65.04 -27.12 17.09
N ALA A 3 64.85 -25.95 16.51
CA ALA A 3 65.68 -24.76 16.31
C ALA A 3 64.66 -23.68 15.94
N LYS A 4 64.70 -22.55 16.65
CA LYS A 4 63.84 -21.39 16.48
C LYS A 4 64.17 -20.71 15.14
N ARG A 5 63.19 -20.49 14.26
CA ARG A 5 63.32 -19.57 13.12
C ARG A 5 62.34 -18.41 13.32
N LEU A 6 62.95 -17.28 13.64
CA LEU A 6 62.34 -15.98 13.87
C LEU A 6 62.17 -15.30 12.50
N GLY A 7 60.94 -15.27 11.99
CA GLY A 7 60.60 -14.53 10.77
C GLY A 7 60.01 -13.18 11.14
N VAL A 8 60.80 -12.11 10.98
CA VAL A 8 60.34 -10.72 11.05
C VAL A 8 59.60 -10.41 9.76
N VAL A 9 58.28 -10.21 9.83
CA VAL A 9 57.47 -9.73 8.71
C VAL A 9 57.08 -8.29 8.99
N LEU A 10 57.89 -7.36 8.45
CA LEU A 10 57.62 -5.93 8.39
C LEU A 10 56.49 -5.69 7.39
N SER A 11 55.25 -5.69 7.87
CA SER A 11 54.06 -5.43 7.06
C SER A 11 53.72 -3.95 7.12
N LEU A 12 53.97 -3.30 5.99
CA LEU A 12 53.67 -1.91 5.67
C LEU A 12 52.17 -1.62 5.88
N GLY A 13 51.87 -0.56 6.64
CA GLY A 13 50.51 -0.19 7.04
C GLY A 13 49.59 0.09 5.85
N LEU A 14 48.50 -0.66 5.77
CA LEU A 14 47.39 -0.39 4.88
C LEU A 14 46.44 0.58 5.59
N ALA A 15 46.47 1.85 5.17
CA ALA A 15 45.51 2.85 5.60
C ALA A 15 44.10 2.40 5.20
N ALA A 16 43.34 1.88 6.16
CA ALA A 16 41.92 1.63 5.99
C ALA A 16 41.21 2.99 5.91
N CYS A 17 40.75 3.37 4.73
CA CYS A 17 39.69 4.36 4.59
C CYS A 17 38.46 3.80 5.31
N GLY A 18 38.27 4.23 6.56
CA GLY A 18 37.07 3.98 7.34
C GLY A 18 35.88 4.55 6.58
N SER A 19 35.18 3.68 5.86
CA SER A 19 33.84 3.98 5.39
C SER A 19 32.97 3.92 6.63
N ALA A 20 32.67 5.08 7.21
CA ALA A 20 31.60 5.19 8.18
C ALA A 20 30.34 4.59 7.53
N LEU A 21 29.94 3.39 7.96
CA LEU A 21 28.58 2.93 7.78
C LEU A 21 27.73 3.91 8.59
N ALA A 22 27.27 4.96 7.90
CA ALA A 22 26.17 5.76 8.38
C ALA A 22 25.04 4.77 8.70
N ALA A 23 24.77 4.61 10.00
CA ALA A 23 23.59 3.92 10.47
C ALA A 23 22.41 4.51 9.68
N GLN A 24 21.85 3.71 8.78
CA GLN A 24 20.63 4.07 8.08
C GLN A 24 19.62 4.39 9.19
N PRO A 25 18.87 5.51 9.11
CA PRO A 25 17.78 5.72 10.04
C PRO A 25 16.82 4.54 9.84
N GLN A 26 16.81 3.65 10.83
CA GLN A 26 15.78 2.65 10.99
C GLN A 26 14.46 3.43 11.03
N VAL A 27 13.70 3.36 9.94
CA VAL A 27 12.31 3.78 9.98
C VAL A 27 11.68 2.92 11.07
N PRO A 28 11.09 3.52 12.13
CA PRO A 28 10.41 2.72 13.12
C PRO A 28 9.32 1.97 12.36
N VAL A 29 9.44 0.64 12.32
CA VAL A 29 8.33 -0.24 11.97
C VAL A 29 7.38 -0.08 13.14
N THR A 30 6.60 1.00 13.12
CA THR A 30 5.57 1.24 14.11
C THR A 30 4.61 0.07 13.98
N THR A 31 4.59 -0.76 15.00
CA THR A 31 3.62 -1.84 15.26
C THR A 31 2.22 -1.28 15.52
N ALA A 32 1.85 -0.17 14.87
CA ALA A 32 0.48 0.26 14.73
C ALA A 32 -0.05 -0.47 13.50
N SER A 33 -1.00 -1.39 13.72
CA SER A 33 -1.90 -1.86 12.66
C SER A 33 -2.33 -0.65 11.86
N ALA A 34 -1.84 -0.54 10.62
CA ALA A 34 -2.16 0.56 9.76
C ALA A 34 -3.67 0.49 9.51
N ALA A 35 -4.43 1.32 10.22
CA ALA A 35 -5.73 1.72 9.74
C ALA A 35 -5.50 2.17 8.30
N MET A 36 -6.11 1.46 7.35
CA MET A 36 -5.95 1.74 5.93
C MET A 36 -6.22 3.23 5.69
N PRO A 37 -5.42 3.89 4.84
CA PRO A 37 -5.66 5.30 4.55
C PRO A 37 -7.12 5.45 4.10
N THR A 38 -7.86 6.37 4.70
CA THR A 38 -9.27 6.66 4.38
C THR A 38 -9.49 7.12 2.93
N SER A 39 -8.39 7.26 2.18
CA SER A 39 -8.32 7.59 0.76
C SER A 39 -8.21 6.37 -0.16
N ASP A 40 -8.16 5.14 0.37
CA ASP A 40 -8.06 3.93 -0.44
C ASP A 40 -9.42 3.56 -1.05
N VAL A 41 -9.57 3.87 -2.33
CA VAL A 41 -10.78 3.57 -3.09
C VAL A 41 -10.77 2.09 -3.48
N SER A 42 -11.76 1.35 -2.96
CA SER A 42 -11.99 -0.03 -3.37
C SER A 42 -12.40 -0.12 -4.84
N ARG A 43 -11.81 -1.06 -5.57
CA ARG A 43 -12.17 -1.35 -6.96
C ARG A 43 -13.09 -2.56 -7.04
N PHE A 44 -14.15 -2.44 -7.83
CA PHE A 44 -15.02 -3.54 -8.21
C PHE A 44 -14.93 -3.77 -9.71
N SER A 45 -14.89 -5.05 -10.14
CA SER A 45 -14.87 -5.44 -11.55
C SER A 45 -16.11 -6.24 -11.90
N HIS A 46 -17.00 -5.65 -12.71
CA HIS A 46 -18.14 -6.36 -13.29
C HIS A 46 -17.69 -7.51 -14.19
N ASP A 47 -16.67 -7.30 -15.02
CA ASP A 47 -16.15 -8.33 -15.93
C ASP A 47 -15.70 -9.59 -15.19
N PHE A 48 -15.02 -9.42 -14.05
CA PHE A 48 -14.59 -10.57 -13.24
C PHE A 48 -15.79 -11.34 -12.70
N HIS A 49 -16.76 -10.66 -12.07
CA HIS A 49 -17.89 -11.34 -11.44
C HIS A 49 -18.86 -11.94 -12.46
N VAL A 50 -19.14 -11.24 -13.55
CA VAL A 50 -20.12 -11.68 -14.56
C VAL A 50 -19.48 -12.64 -15.56
N ASN A 51 -18.38 -12.25 -16.21
CA ASN A 51 -17.85 -13.02 -17.35
C ASN A 51 -16.88 -14.12 -16.91
N LYS A 52 -16.10 -13.90 -15.84
CA LYS A 52 -15.08 -14.87 -15.39
C LYS A 52 -15.60 -15.83 -14.34
N VAL A 53 -16.41 -15.36 -13.40
CA VAL A 53 -17.03 -16.20 -12.37
C VAL A 53 -18.38 -16.75 -12.84
N GLY A 54 -19.15 -16.01 -13.65
CA GLY A 54 -20.41 -16.49 -14.24
C GLY A 54 -21.67 -16.03 -13.50
N PHE A 55 -21.63 -14.95 -12.71
CA PHE A 55 -22.83 -14.39 -12.08
C PHE A 55 -23.73 -13.68 -13.09
N ASN A 56 -25.03 -13.79 -12.88
CA ASN A 56 -26.06 -13.08 -13.62
C ASN A 56 -26.34 -11.71 -13.00
N CYS A 57 -26.90 -10.79 -13.80
CA CYS A 57 -27.23 -9.44 -13.34
C CYS A 57 -28.15 -9.45 -12.11
N VAL A 58 -29.08 -10.40 -12.05
CA VAL A 58 -30.08 -10.54 -10.98
C VAL A 58 -29.50 -11.06 -9.67
N ASP A 59 -28.30 -11.66 -9.71
CA ASP A 59 -27.64 -12.19 -8.51
C ASP A 59 -27.16 -11.04 -7.60
N CYS A 60 -26.95 -9.85 -8.17
CA CYS A 60 -26.59 -8.64 -7.44
C CYS A 60 -27.70 -7.58 -7.47
N HIS A 61 -28.38 -7.40 -8.59
CA HIS A 61 -29.33 -6.31 -8.80
C HIS A 61 -30.79 -6.79 -8.82
N ASN A 62 -31.75 -6.08 -8.25
CA ASN A 62 -31.64 -4.87 -7.42
C ASN A 62 -31.67 -5.21 -5.91
N SER A 63 -31.32 -6.45 -5.56
CA SER A 63 -31.38 -6.95 -4.18
C SER A 63 -30.20 -6.45 -3.34
N LEU A 64 -28.97 -6.78 -3.75
CA LEU A 64 -27.75 -6.44 -3.00
C LEU A 64 -27.24 -5.04 -3.34
N PHE A 65 -27.37 -4.66 -4.60
CA PHE A 65 -26.99 -3.35 -5.10
C PHE A 65 -28.11 -2.78 -5.95
N GLN A 66 -28.40 -1.49 -5.81
CA GLN A 66 -29.22 -0.79 -6.80
C GLN A 66 -28.36 -0.51 -8.04
N GLN A 67 -28.95 -0.59 -9.24
CA GLN A 67 -28.25 -0.24 -10.48
C GLN A 67 -27.89 1.25 -10.56
N ALA A 68 -28.61 2.10 -9.82
CA ALA A 68 -28.30 3.52 -9.72
C ALA A 68 -26.94 3.74 -9.04
N GLY A 69 -26.04 4.45 -9.74
CA GLY A 69 -24.72 4.78 -9.23
C GLY A 69 -24.78 5.58 -7.93
N GLY A 70 -23.95 5.20 -6.96
CA GLY A 70 -23.87 5.89 -5.67
C GLY A 70 -24.93 5.48 -4.63
N SER A 71 -25.91 4.64 -4.98
CA SER A 71 -26.97 4.22 -4.05
C SER A 71 -26.45 3.51 -2.81
N ALA A 72 -25.46 2.64 -2.93
CA ALA A 72 -24.85 1.96 -1.78
C ALA A 72 -24.22 2.98 -0.80
N LYS A 73 -23.55 4.01 -1.32
CA LYS A 73 -23.00 5.10 -0.49
C LYS A 73 -24.11 5.95 0.14
N ALA A 74 -25.18 6.22 -0.60
CA ALA A 74 -26.31 7.02 -0.13
C ALA A 74 -27.11 6.33 0.97
N ALA A 75 -27.15 4.99 0.99
CA ALA A 75 -27.77 4.20 2.04
C ALA A 75 -27.10 4.38 3.41
N GLY A 76 -25.84 4.83 3.45
CA GLY A 76 -25.13 5.16 4.68
C GLY A 76 -24.60 3.97 5.48
N ASP A 77 -24.93 2.73 5.10
CA ASP A 77 -24.47 1.51 5.78
C ASP A 77 -23.41 0.72 4.97
N PHE A 78 -22.85 1.30 3.90
CA PHE A 78 -21.76 0.70 3.13
C PHE A 78 -20.42 0.77 3.88
N THR A 79 -20.25 -0.12 4.85
CA THR A 79 -19.11 -0.20 5.76
C THR A 79 -18.61 -1.63 5.90
N MET A 80 -17.35 -1.82 6.34
CA MET A 80 -16.81 -3.17 6.59
C MET A 80 -17.62 -3.94 7.65
N SER A 81 -18.19 -3.25 8.64
CA SER A 81 -19.06 -3.89 9.64
C SER A 81 -20.36 -4.43 9.02
N ALA A 82 -20.93 -3.73 8.03
CA ALA A 82 -22.06 -4.25 7.28
C ALA A 82 -21.68 -5.47 6.44
N PHE A 83 -20.45 -5.52 5.90
CA PHE A 83 -19.98 -6.68 5.15
C PHE A 83 -19.80 -7.90 6.06
N ASP A 84 -19.31 -7.71 7.27
CA ASP A 84 -19.25 -8.76 8.30
C ASP A 84 -20.63 -9.34 8.63
N GLN A 85 -21.67 -8.51 8.53
CA GLN A 85 -23.08 -8.90 8.71
C GLN A 85 -23.71 -9.52 7.46
N GLY A 86 -22.91 -9.84 6.42
CA GLY A 86 -23.38 -10.48 5.20
C GLY A 86 -24.07 -9.53 4.21
N LYS A 87 -23.92 -8.21 4.35
CA LYS A 87 -24.45 -7.24 3.38
C LYS A 87 -23.45 -6.93 2.27
N TYR A 88 -23.96 -6.48 1.12
CA TYR A 88 -23.16 -5.99 0.00
C TYR A 88 -22.10 -7.01 -0.44
N CYS A 89 -20.82 -6.64 -0.42
CA CYS A 89 -19.70 -7.52 -0.76
C CYS A 89 -19.68 -8.77 0.14
N GLY A 90 -20.03 -8.61 1.42
CA GLY A 90 -20.01 -9.66 2.42
C GLY A 90 -21.06 -10.75 2.23
N THR A 91 -22.05 -10.57 1.36
CA THR A 91 -23.01 -11.64 1.02
C THR A 91 -22.31 -12.84 0.37
N CYS A 92 -21.23 -12.59 -0.40
CA CYS A 92 -20.44 -13.64 -1.04
C CYS A 92 -18.99 -13.67 -0.54
N HIS A 93 -18.43 -12.53 -0.11
CA HIS A 93 -17.12 -12.47 0.53
C HIS A 93 -17.24 -12.72 2.03
N ASP A 94 -17.77 -13.90 2.37
CA ASP A 94 -18.11 -14.38 3.72
C ASP A 94 -17.06 -15.36 4.30
N GLY A 95 -16.04 -15.73 3.52
CA GLY A 95 -15.03 -16.73 3.89
C GLY A 95 -15.39 -18.16 3.50
N SER A 96 -16.59 -18.40 2.95
CA SER A 96 -17.08 -19.69 2.49
C SER A 96 -17.30 -19.69 0.97
N THR A 97 -18.12 -18.76 0.49
CA THR A 97 -18.45 -18.59 -0.93
C THR A 97 -17.27 -17.97 -1.69
N ALA A 98 -16.59 -17.01 -1.07
CA ALA A 98 -15.32 -16.44 -1.53
C ALA A 98 -14.46 -16.06 -0.32
N PHE A 99 -13.29 -15.47 -0.55
CA PHE A 99 -12.46 -14.95 0.54
C PHE A 99 -13.26 -13.93 1.39
N ALA A 100 -13.06 -13.94 2.71
CA ALA A 100 -13.76 -13.04 3.61
C ALA A 100 -13.35 -11.58 3.36
N ALA A 101 -14.33 -10.68 3.21
CA ALA A 101 -14.07 -9.25 3.01
C ALA A 101 -13.40 -8.61 4.25
N THR A 102 -13.60 -9.21 5.42
CA THR A 102 -13.07 -8.73 6.70
C THR A 102 -11.71 -9.33 7.07
N ASP A 103 -11.21 -10.28 6.27
CA ASP A 103 -9.88 -10.85 6.48
C ASP A 103 -8.78 -9.83 6.17
N GLN A 104 -7.89 -9.61 7.14
CA GLN A 104 -6.79 -8.66 7.04
C GLN A 104 -5.81 -9.00 5.91
N GLY A 105 -5.65 -10.30 5.60
CA GLY A 105 -4.81 -10.76 4.50
C GLY A 105 -5.38 -10.46 3.12
N SER A 106 -6.67 -10.12 3.05
CA SER A 106 -7.43 -9.98 1.80
C SER A 106 -7.80 -8.53 1.47
N CYS A 107 -7.54 -7.56 2.36
CA CYS A 107 -7.93 -6.16 2.16
C CYS A 107 -7.38 -5.59 0.83
N ALA A 108 -6.11 -5.88 0.51
CA ALA A 108 -5.43 -5.39 -0.69
C ALA A 108 -6.02 -5.92 -2.02
N ARG A 109 -6.92 -6.91 -1.96
CA ARG A 109 -7.60 -7.46 -3.15
C ARG A 109 -8.64 -6.50 -3.72
N CYS A 110 -9.16 -5.61 -2.87
CA CYS A 110 -10.10 -4.56 -3.27
C CYS A 110 -9.47 -3.17 -3.11
N HIS A 111 -8.69 -2.99 -2.05
CA HIS A 111 -8.00 -1.75 -1.67
C HIS A 111 -6.55 -1.80 -2.17
N ASP A 112 -6.38 -1.68 -3.49
CA ASP A 112 -5.09 -1.86 -4.16
C ASP A 112 -4.26 -0.57 -4.25
N GLY A 113 -4.76 0.54 -3.67
CA GLY A 113 -4.10 1.85 -3.71
C GLY A 113 -3.88 2.43 -5.12
N SER A 114 -4.37 1.75 -6.18
CA SER A 114 -4.16 2.16 -7.59
C SER A 114 -5.16 3.22 -8.03
N SER A 115 -6.16 3.46 -7.18
CA SER A 115 -7.29 4.35 -7.41
C SER A 115 -7.11 5.77 -6.90
N ALA A 116 -6.19 5.97 -5.96
CA ALA A 116 -5.89 7.29 -5.45
C ALA A 116 -4.76 7.87 -6.29
N PHE A 117 -4.83 9.16 -6.52
CA PHE A 117 -3.68 9.92 -6.94
C PHE A 117 -2.47 9.55 -6.07
N ALA A 118 -1.47 9.00 -6.74
CA ALA A 118 -0.14 8.93 -6.21
C ALA A 118 0.29 10.35 -5.81
N ALA A 119 0.50 10.58 -4.52
CA ALA A 119 1.32 11.70 -4.07
C ALA A 119 2.76 11.62 -4.63
N LYS A 120 3.14 10.51 -5.31
CA LYS A 120 4.50 10.26 -5.81
C LYS A 120 4.64 9.55 -7.17
N THR A 121 3.65 9.53 -8.06
CA THR A 121 3.89 8.90 -9.37
C THR A 121 3.01 9.43 -10.52
N ARG A 122 3.67 10.30 -11.31
CA ARG A 122 3.67 10.40 -12.79
C ARG A 122 2.35 10.69 -13.51
N CYS A 123 1.82 11.88 -13.27
CA CYS A 123 1.11 12.66 -14.29
C CYS A 123 2.07 13.72 -14.87
N THR A 124 3.00 13.32 -15.73
CA THR A 124 3.92 14.25 -16.41
C THR A 124 3.26 15.06 -17.54
N LEU A 125 1.94 14.93 -17.76
CA LEU A 125 1.28 15.54 -18.91
C LEU A 125 0.48 16.81 -18.61
N CYS A 126 0.14 17.14 -17.34
CA CYS A 126 -0.75 18.28 -17.05
C CYS A 126 -0.39 19.20 -15.86
N HIS A 127 0.77 19.10 -15.21
CA HIS A 127 1.17 20.05 -14.15
C HIS A 127 2.46 20.80 -14.51
N ILE A 128 2.35 21.75 -15.45
CA ILE A 128 3.25 22.90 -15.49
C ILE A 128 2.91 23.73 -14.25
N GLY A 129 3.81 23.79 -13.26
CA GLY A 129 3.50 24.53 -12.04
C GLY A 129 4.56 24.53 -10.94
N VAL A 130 5.83 24.77 -11.30
CA VAL A 130 6.90 25.41 -10.49
C VAL A 130 7.35 24.77 -9.15
N GLN A 131 6.51 24.04 -8.41
CA GLN A 131 6.88 23.50 -7.10
C GLN A 131 7.79 22.25 -7.14
N SER A 132 7.86 21.54 -8.27
CA SER A 132 8.75 20.37 -8.38
C SER A 132 10.21 20.73 -8.67
N SER A 133 10.52 21.95 -9.13
CA SER A 133 11.90 22.35 -9.41
C SER A 133 12.67 22.66 -8.12
N ASN A 134 12.04 23.35 -7.17
CA ASN A 134 12.67 23.71 -5.90
C ASN A 134 13.00 22.51 -5.01
N ARG A 135 12.24 21.41 -5.13
CA ARG A 135 12.51 20.14 -4.45
C ARG A 135 13.60 19.30 -5.12
N LEU A 136 13.88 19.53 -6.40
CA LEU A 136 14.94 18.84 -7.15
C LEU A 136 16.28 19.57 -7.09
N PHE A 137 16.29 20.91 -6.99
CA PHE A 137 17.52 21.73 -6.95
C PHE A 137 17.86 22.32 -5.56
N GLY A 138 17.26 21.78 -4.49
CA GLY A 138 17.77 21.94 -3.13
C GLY A 138 17.78 23.37 -2.58
N LYS A 139 16.64 24.10 -2.65
CA LYS A 139 16.54 25.45 -2.06
C LYS A 139 15.29 25.72 -1.20
N GLU A 140 14.62 24.70 -0.69
CA GLU A 140 13.56 24.91 0.32
C GLU A 140 13.99 24.29 1.64
N LYS A 141 14.32 25.15 2.61
CA LYS A 141 14.59 24.72 3.97
C LYS A 141 13.28 24.20 4.57
N HIS A 142 13.33 22.96 5.05
CA HIS A 142 12.29 22.39 5.89
C HIS A 142 12.06 23.30 7.11
N VAL A 143 10.86 23.87 7.23
CA VAL A 143 10.35 24.38 8.50
C VAL A 143 9.69 23.18 9.19
N ASN A 144 10.25 22.81 10.36
CA ASN A 144 9.59 21.89 11.28
C ASN A 144 8.43 22.62 11.94
N GLY A 145 7.36 21.88 12.23
CA GLY A 145 6.10 22.44 12.70
C GLY A 145 6.13 23.05 14.10
N ASP A 146 5.05 23.78 14.34
CA ASP A 146 4.42 24.03 15.63
C ASP A 146 2.96 23.52 15.54
#